data_AF-A0A7Y0HQ45-F1
#
_entry.id   AF-A0A7Y0HQ45-F1
#
_cell.length_a   1.000
_cell.length_b   1.000
_cell.length_c   1.000
_cell.angle_alpha   90.00
_cell.angle_beta   90.00
_cell.angle_gamma   90.00
#
_symmetry.space_group_name_H-M   'P 1'
#
loop_
_entity.id
_entity.type
_entity.pdbx_description
1 polymer ?
#
loop_
_entity_poly.entity_id
_entity_poly.type
_entity_poly.pdbx_seq_one_letter_code
_entity_poly.pdbx_strand_id
1 'polypeptide(L)'
;MEHKLSSIDDINKYYKNLYIEPYWLEESLGFNIIKEITLIFHDLHNLYPDVVIKEIGDCYSYDKITNQVCINNLNKAIEDVDLLDVYGSDESSKIKTREFLIGELSEYRNKIITKEFDQNGNKYYDLGYCAIYYAKEQKIIFNQASLEDYRENIVHEFGHAVAYQYDLNKNEKIQEIYENLKNYEVILNVSIYANKNIYEFIAEVFTQHYYYNRRNDIIQKVMDVIQEKAKASKAMGYHLIEFYRKLKR
;
A
#
# COMPACT_ATOMS: atom_id res chain seq x y z
N MET A 1 -23.39 -7.20 -4.99
CA MET A 1 -23.07 -8.61 -4.70
C MET A 1 -22.27 -8.57 -3.41
N GLU A 2 -22.77 -9.09 -2.29
CA GLU A 2 -21.95 -9.19 -1.09
C GLU A 2 -20.77 -10.12 -1.37
N HIS A 3 -19.55 -9.60 -1.30
CA HIS A 3 -18.36 -10.44 -1.36
C HIS A 3 -18.34 -11.32 -0.11
N LYS A 4 -18.52 -12.63 -0.30
CA LYS A 4 -18.41 -13.60 0.79
C LYS A 4 -16.93 -13.77 1.13
N LEU A 5 -16.43 -12.94 2.05
CA LEU A 5 -15.07 -13.03 2.59
C LEU A 5 -15.05 -14.08 3.72
N SER A 6 -14.89 -15.35 3.36
CA SER A 6 -14.89 -16.49 4.30
C SER A 6 -13.51 -17.11 4.53
N SER A 7 -12.52 -16.79 3.71
CA SER A 7 -11.13 -17.26 3.85
C SER A 7 -10.12 -16.22 3.37
N ILE A 8 -8.84 -16.44 3.66
CA ILE A 8 -7.74 -15.61 3.10
C ILE A 8 -7.72 -15.70 1.58
N ASP A 9 -8.03 -16.85 1.00
CA ASP A 9 -8.13 -17.02 -0.46
C ASP A 9 -9.26 -16.16 -1.05
N ASP A 10 -10.41 -16.04 -0.39
CA ASP A 10 -11.50 -15.17 -0.82
C ASP A 10 -11.05 -13.70 -0.82
N ILE A 11 -10.32 -13.28 0.21
CA ILE A 11 -9.77 -11.92 0.34
C ILE A 11 -8.73 -11.65 -0.75
N ASN A 12 -7.78 -12.56 -0.94
CA ASN A 12 -6.76 -12.45 -1.99
C ASN A 12 -7.40 -12.39 -3.37
N LYS A 13 -8.43 -13.21 -3.62
CA LYS A 13 -9.19 -13.18 -4.87
C LYS A 13 -9.95 -11.86 -5.04
N TYR A 14 -10.51 -11.29 -3.97
CA TYR A 14 -11.16 -9.99 -3.99
C TYR A 14 -10.19 -8.90 -4.47
N TYR A 15 -9.00 -8.79 -3.87
CA TYR A 15 -7.99 -7.81 -4.28
C TYR A 15 -7.52 -8.02 -5.73
N LYS A 16 -7.29 -9.27 -6.14
CA LYS A 16 -6.90 -9.59 -7.52
C LYS A 16 -7.96 -9.18 -8.55
N ASN A 17 -9.25 -9.29 -8.22
CA ASN A 17 -10.33 -8.80 -9.09
C ASN A 17 -10.34 -7.26 -9.23
N LEU A 18 -9.74 -6.55 -8.28
CA LEU A 18 -9.51 -5.11 -8.33
C LEU A 18 -8.15 -4.75 -8.96
N TYR A 19 -7.40 -5.73 -9.48
CA TYR A 19 -6.04 -5.56 -9.99
C TYR A 19 -5.05 -5.06 -8.93
N ILE A 20 -5.26 -5.47 -7.67
CA ILE A 20 -4.39 -5.19 -6.53
C ILE A 20 -3.70 -6.50 -6.15
N GLU A 21 -2.36 -6.49 -6.04
CA GLU A 21 -1.60 -7.65 -5.58
C GLU A 21 -1.66 -7.75 -4.04
N PRO A 22 -2.25 -8.82 -3.49
CA PRO A 22 -2.37 -8.97 -2.05
C PRO A 22 -1.24 -9.81 -1.48
N TYR A 23 -0.69 -9.35 -0.36
CA TYR A 23 0.30 -10.06 0.44
C TYR A 23 -0.31 -10.42 1.80
N TRP A 24 -1.26 -11.35 1.79
CA TRP A 24 -1.90 -11.88 3.00
C TRP A 24 -1.64 -13.37 3.14
N LEU A 25 -1.03 -13.75 4.26
CA LEU A 25 -0.89 -15.14 4.70
C LEU A 25 -1.72 -15.38 5.96
N GLU A 26 -2.31 -16.56 6.12
CA GLU A 26 -3.14 -16.88 7.30
C GLU A 26 -2.36 -16.80 8.63
N GLU A 27 -1.07 -17.11 8.55
CA GLU A 27 -0.10 -17.02 9.66
C GLU A 27 0.36 -15.59 9.96
N SER A 28 -0.09 -14.56 9.24
CA SER A 28 0.36 -13.18 9.48
C SER A 28 -0.50 -12.46 10.53
N LEU A 29 -1.29 -11.47 10.11
CA LEU A 29 -2.44 -10.93 10.81
C LEU A 29 -3.57 -11.97 10.82
N GLY A 30 -4.28 -12.08 11.96
CA GLY A 30 -5.40 -13.01 12.06
C GLY A 30 -6.49 -12.72 11.02
N PHE A 31 -7.13 -13.77 10.48
CA PHE A 31 -8.13 -13.66 9.42
C PHE A 31 -9.19 -12.56 9.65
N ASN A 32 -9.72 -12.44 10.86
CA ASN A 32 -10.73 -11.42 11.18
C ASN A 32 -10.20 -9.99 11.02
N ILE A 33 -8.93 -9.74 11.36
CA ILE A 33 -8.29 -8.43 11.20
C ILE A 33 -8.17 -8.12 9.71
N ILE A 34 -7.64 -9.05 8.91
CA ILE A 34 -7.47 -8.89 7.46
C ILE A 34 -8.83 -8.66 6.80
N LYS A 35 -9.86 -9.41 7.22
CA LYS A 35 -11.23 -9.25 6.72
C LYS A 35 -11.76 -7.84 6.98
N GLU A 36 -11.59 -7.31 8.19
CA GLU A 36 -12.04 -5.96 8.52
C GLU A 36 -11.27 -4.87 7.77
N ILE A 37 -9.95 -4.99 7.66
CA ILE A 37 -9.13 -4.11 6.80
C ILE A 37 -9.70 -4.10 5.38
N THR A 38 -10.03 -5.28 4.85
CA THR A 38 -10.56 -5.44 3.49
C THR A 38 -11.92 -4.79 3.31
N LEU A 39 -12.80 -4.86 4.31
CA LEU A 39 -14.11 -4.22 4.28
C LEU A 39 -13.98 -2.68 4.33
N ILE A 40 -13.13 -2.16 5.21
CA ILE A 40 -12.89 -0.70 5.28
C ILE A 40 -12.26 -0.20 3.97
N PHE A 41 -11.27 -0.93 3.46
CA PHE A 41 -10.66 -0.64 2.16
C PHE A 41 -11.71 -0.63 1.04
N HIS A 42 -12.62 -1.61 1.00
CA HIS A 42 -13.70 -1.66 0.02
C HIS A 42 -14.55 -0.39 0.04
N ASP A 43 -14.96 0.06 1.22
CA ASP A 43 -15.80 1.25 1.37
C ASP A 43 -15.04 2.52 0.93
N LEU A 44 -13.78 2.67 1.35
CA LEU A 44 -12.94 3.79 0.95
C LEU A 44 -12.67 3.82 -0.57
N HIS A 45 -12.36 2.67 -1.15
CA HIS A 45 -12.14 2.53 -2.59
C HIS A 45 -13.42 2.78 -3.40
N ASN A 46 -14.61 2.45 -2.86
CA ASN A 46 -15.87 2.83 -3.51
C ASN A 46 -16.12 4.35 -3.46
N LEU A 47 -15.72 5.01 -2.38
CA LEU A 47 -15.83 6.47 -2.26
C LEU A 47 -14.85 7.19 -3.20
N TYR A 48 -13.63 6.66 -3.31
CA TYR A 48 -12.50 7.20 -4.09
C TYR A 48 -11.99 6.18 -5.12
N PRO A 49 -12.80 5.83 -6.14
CA PRO A 49 -12.51 4.74 -7.09
C PRO A 49 -11.35 5.03 -8.05
N ASP A 50 -10.89 6.27 -8.08
CA ASP A 50 -9.78 6.76 -8.87
C ASP A 50 -8.45 6.81 -8.09
N VAL A 51 -8.49 6.56 -6.77
CA VAL A 51 -7.28 6.36 -5.96
C VAL A 51 -6.79 4.93 -6.18
N VAL A 52 -5.63 4.82 -6.82
CA VAL A 52 -5.03 3.54 -7.19
C VAL A 52 -4.15 3.02 -6.07
N ILE A 53 -4.46 1.82 -5.57
CA ILE A 53 -3.56 1.01 -4.73
C ILE A 53 -3.16 -0.20 -5.55
N LYS A 54 -1.85 -0.47 -5.68
CA LYS A 54 -1.31 -1.59 -6.45
C LYS A 54 -1.06 -2.81 -5.59
N GLU A 55 -0.66 -2.60 -4.34
CA GLU A 55 -0.24 -3.66 -3.45
C GLU A 55 -0.76 -3.41 -2.03
N ILE A 56 -1.20 -4.47 -1.36
CA ILE A 56 -1.66 -4.38 0.02
C ILE A 56 -1.34 -5.66 0.79
N GLY A 57 -0.88 -5.53 2.04
CA GLY A 57 -0.57 -6.68 2.88
C GLY A 57 0.11 -6.29 4.17
N ASP A 58 0.67 -7.26 4.89
CA ASP A 58 1.56 -7.00 6.03
C ASP A 58 3.02 -7.29 5.67
N CYS A 59 3.95 -6.72 6.43
CA CYS A 59 5.38 -6.81 6.14
C CYS A 59 5.91 -8.25 6.23
N TYR A 60 5.42 -9.07 7.17
CA TYR A 60 5.80 -10.48 7.24
C TYR A 60 5.37 -11.28 6.00
N SER A 61 4.09 -11.16 5.61
CA SER A 61 3.59 -11.81 4.40
C SER A 61 4.32 -11.33 3.16
N TYR A 62 4.56 -10.02 3.05
CA TYR A 62 5.28 -9.42 1.93
C TYR A 62 6.68 -10.02 1.80
N ASP A 63 7.48 -10.01 2.87
CA ASP A 63 8.84 -10.56 2.85
C ASP A 63 8.84 -12.07 2.53
N LYS A 64 7.92 -12.84 3.10
CA LYS A 64 7.86 -14.29 2.87
C LYS A 64 7.48 -14.63 1.42
N ILE A 65 6.46 -13.95 0.87
CA ILE A 65 6.01 -14.15 -0.51
C ILE A 65 7.08 -13.70 -1.49
N THR A 66 7.67 -12.51 -1.30
CA THR A 66 8.72 -12.00 -2.20
C THR A 66 9.97 -12.86 -2.17
N ASN A 67 10.39 -13.34 -1.00
CA ASN A 67 11.48 -14.30 -0.86
C ASN A 67 11.20 -15.60 -1.65
N GLN A 68 9.97 -16.13 -1.57
CA GLN A 68 9.57 -17.31 -2.32
C GLN A 68 9.54 -17.06 -3.84
N VAL A 69 9.11 -15.88 -4.28
CA VAL A 69 9.16 -15.47 -5.70
C VAL A 69 10.60 -15.44 -6.20
N CYS A 70 11.53 -14.87 -5.43
CA CYS A 70 12.96 -14.88 -5.77
C CYS A 70 13.50 -16.31 -5.90
N ILE A 71 13.21 -17.18 -4.94
CA ILE A 71 13.61 -18.61 -4.99
C ILE A 71 13.07 -19.28 -6.26
N ASN A 72 11.80 -19.06 -6.58
CA ASN A 72 11.16 -19.66 -7.76
C ASN A 72 11.78 -19.15 -9.07
N ASN A 73 12.08 -17.86 -9.16
CA ASN A 73 12.71 -17.26 -10.33
C ASN A 73 14.15 -17.74 -10.50
N LEU A 74 14.91 -17.87 -9.41
CA LEU A 74 16.27 -18.42 -9.43
C LEU A 74 16.27 -19.90 -9.84
N ASN A 75 15.39 -20.73 -9.29
CA ASN A 75 15.26 -22.13 -9.72
C ASN A 75 14.98 -22.22 -11.23
N LYS A 76 14.02 -21.42 -11.74
CA LYS A 76 13.72 -21.37 -13.17
C LYS A 76 14.92 -20.95 -14.00
N ALA A 77 15.61 -19.89 -13.61
CA ALA A 77 16.78 -19.40 -14.33
C ALA A 77 17.95 -20.40 -14.35
N ILE A 78 18.10 -21.22 -13.31
CA ILE A 78 19.11 -22.29 -13.24
C ILE A 78 18.75 -23.48 -14.13
N GLU A 79 17.46 -23.78 -14.28
CA GLU A 79 16.93 -24.87 -15.10
C GLU A 79 16.81 -24.49 -16.59
N ASP A 80 16.70 -23.20 -16.89
CA ASP A 80 16.55 -22.67 -18.24
C ASP A 80 17.88 -22.66 -19.00
N VAL A 81 18.02 -23.61 -19.92
CA VAL A 81 19.19 -23.76 -20.79
C VAL A 81 19.31 -22.60 -21.79
N ASP A 82 18.19 -22.00 -22.21
CA ASP A 82 18.17 -20.92 -23.20
C ASP A 82 18.70 -19.61 -22.61
N LEU A 83 18.47 -19.37 -21.31
CA LEU A 83 19.06 -18.23 -20.57
C LEU A 83 20.59 -18.31 -20.50
N LEU A 84 21.14 -19.52 -20.45
CA LEU A 84 22.59 -19.74 -20.48
C LEU A 84 23.16 -19.60 -21.90
N ASP A 85 22.34 -19.77 -22.94
CA ASP A 85 22.73 -19.60 -24.35
C ASP A 85 23.00 -18.14 -24.77
N VAL A 86 22.73 -17.17 -23.89
CA VAL A 86 23.21 -15.78 -24.04
C VAL A 86 24.74 -15.73 -24.19
N TYR A 87 25.45 -16.70 -23.64
CA TYR A 87 26.91 -16.82 -23.75
C TYR A 87 27.37 -17.67 -24.95
N GLY A 88 26.46 -18.16 -25.79
CA GLY A 88 26.78 -18.92 -27.00
C GLY A 88 27.64 -20.15 -26.70
N SER A 89 28.86 -20.21 -27.23
CA SER A 89 29.81 -21.30 -27.00
C SER A 89 30.76 -21.09 -25.80
N ASP A 90 30.66 -20.00 -25.05
CA ASP A 90 31.51 -19.72 -23.88
C ASP A 90 31.04 -20.50 -22.64
N GLU A 91 31.44 -21.76 -22.59
CA GLU A 91 31.09 -22.69 -21.51
C GLU A 91 31.58 -22.22 -20.13
N SER A 92 32.73 -21.54 -20.07
CA SER A 92 33.26 -21.00 -18.81
C SER A 92 32.32 -19.94 -18.23
N SER A 93 31.78 -19.05 -19.06
CA SER A 93 30.82 -18.03 -18.63
C SER A 93 29.47 -18.63 -18.22
N LYS A 94 29.02 -19.69 -18.91
CA LYS A 94 27.82 -20.45 -18.52
C LYS A 94 27.97 -21.07 -17.13
N ILE A 95 29.10 -21.75 -16.87
CA ILE A 95 29.40 -22.37 -15.58
C ILE A 95 29.43 -21.32 -14.47
N LYS A 96 30.18 -20.22 -14.66
CA LYS A 96 30.29 -19.15 -13.65
C LYS A 96 28.95 -18.49 -13.34
N THR A 97 28.12 -18.25 -14.35
CA THR A 97 26.78 -17.69 -14.15
C THR A 97 25.91 -18.64 -13.34
N ARG A 98 25.95 -19.94 -13.67
CA ARG A 98 25.19 -20.95 -12.93
C ARG A 98 25.65 -21.05 -11.47
N GLU A 99 26.96 -21.04 -11.22
CA GLU A 99 27.53 -21.02 -9.87
C GLU A 99 27.07 -19.80 -9.08
N PHE A 100 27.08 -18.62 -9.69
CA PHE A 100 26.55 -17.39 -9.09
C PHE A 100 25.07 -17.52 -8.72
N LEU A 101 24.22 -17.97 -9.65
CA LEU A 101 22.78 -18.15 -9.39
C LEU A 101 22.51 -19.18 -8.29
N ILE A 102 23.28 -20.27 -8.22
CA ILE A 102 23.19 -21.26 -7.14
C ILE A 102 23.61 -20.63 -5.80
N GLY A 103 24.64 -19.78 -5.80
CA GLY A 103 25.04 -18.99 -4.64
C GLY A 103 23.90 -18.12 -4.11
N GLU A 104 23.32 -17.28 -4.97
CA GLU A 104 22.17 -16.44 -4.65
C GLU A 104 20.99 -17.27 -4.13
N LEU A 105 20.66 -18.38 -4.80
CA LEU A 105 19.59 -19.28 -4.37
C LEU A 105 19.81 -19.84 -2.97
N SER A 106 21.07 -20.18 -2.64
CA SER A 106 21.44 -20.63 -1.29
C SER A 106 21.21 -19.52 -0.26
N GLU A 107 21.56 -18.27 -0.57
CA GLU A 107 21.30 -17.14 0.33
C GLU A 107 19.80 -16.98 0.63
N TYR A 108 18.96 -16.92 -0.41
CA TYR A 108 17.51 -16.78 -0.24
C TYR A 108 16.85 -17.95 0.51
N ARG A 109 17.34 -19.18 0.31
CA ARG A 109 16.84 -20.38 1.04
C ARG A 109 17.21 -20.38 2.52
N ASN A 110 18.34 -19.76 2.87
CA ASN A 110 18.83 -19.70 4.24
C ASN A 110 18.32 -18.48 5.02
N LYS A 111 17.58 -17.56 4.39
CA LYS A 111 16.92 -16.45 5.07
C LYS A 111 15.85 -16.96 6.05
N ILE A 112 15.97 -16.57 7.31
CA ILE A 112 15.02 -16.91 8.37
C ILE A 112 14.03 -15.76 8.53
N ILE A 113 12.92 -15.81 7.80
CA ILE A 113 11.83 -14.84 7.91
C ILE A 113 10.81 -15.37 8.91
N THR A 114 10.58 -14.64 10.00
CA THR A 114 9.62 -15.00 11.06
C THR A 114 8.70 -13.83 11.34
N LYS A 115 7.67 -14.00 12.18
CA LYS A 115 6.83 -12.87 12.58
C LYS A 115 7.58 -11.77 13.33
N GLU A 116 8.75 -12.09 13.89
CA GLU A 116 9.61 -11.15 14.60
C GLU A 116 10.66 -10.51 13.67
N PHE A 117 11.20 -11.28 12.70
CA PHE A 117 12.36 -10.88 11.90
C PHE A 117 12.07 -10.79 10.40
N ASP A 118 12.54 -9.70 9.78
CA ASP A 118 12.47 -9.40 8.35
C ASP A 118 13.47 -10.23 7.52
N GLN A 119 13.42 -10.10 6.19
CA GLN A 119 14.32 -10.79 5.26
C GLN A 119 15.81 -10.43 5.39
N ASN A 120 16.14 -9.39 6.16
CA ASN A 120 17.51 -8.94 6.45
C ASN A 120 17.94 -9.27 7.88
N GLY A 121 17.09 -9.92 8.68
CA GLY A 121 17.34 -10.24 10.09
C GLY A 121 17.08 -9.10 11.07
N ASN A 122 16.44 -8.01 10.65
CA ASN A 122 16.00 -6.93 11.54
C ASN A 122 14.67 -7.27 12.18
N LYS A 123 14.41 -6.75 13.39
CA LYS A 123 13.10 -6.93 14.02
C LYS A 123 12.06 -6.01 13.39
N TYR A 124 10.87 -6.54 13.09
CA TYR A 124 9.75 -5.73 12.60
C TYR A 124 9.33 -4.63 13.58
N TYR A 125 9.45 -4.88 14.89
CA TYR A 125 9.16 -3.89 15.93
C TYR A 125 10.05 -2.64 15.81
N ASP A 126 11.30 -2.79 15.35
CA ASP A 126 12.27 -1.70 15.26
C ASP A 126 12.06 -0.83 14.02
N LEU A 127 11.13 -1.19 13.13
CA LEU A 127 10.83 -0.42 11.91
C LEU A 127 10.10 0.91 12.19
N GLY A 128 9.53 1.09 13.38
CA GLY A 128 9.00 2.37 13.84
C GLY A 128 7.70 2.85 13.18
N TYR A 129 6.95 1.97 12.53
CA TYR A 129 5.62 2.27 11.96
C TYR A 129 4.63 1.14 12.23
N CYS A 130 3.33 1.46 12.34
CA CYS A 130 2.23 0.51 12.49
C CYS A 130 1.63 0.10 11.14
N ALA A 131 1.57 1.05 10.20
CA ALA A 131 1.30 0.85 8.79
C ALA A 131 2.06 1.94 8.01
N ILE A 132 2.16 1.77 6.70
CA ILE A 132 2.81 2.75 5.82
C ILE A 132 2.26 2.66 4.39
N TYR A 133 1.98 3.81 3.80
CA TYR A 133 1.74 3.99 2.37
C TYR A 133 3.03 4.40 1.65
N TYR A 134 3.52 3.52 0.79
CA TYR A 134 4.63 3.78 -0.12
C TYR A 134 4.11 4.46 -1.38
N ALA A 135 4.25 5.78 -1.46
CA ALA A 135 3.58 6.60 -2.47
C ALA A 135 3.95 6.30 -3.93
N LYS A 136 5.22 5.99 -4.22
CA LYS A 136 5.67 5.72 -5.60
C LYS A 136 5.20 4.35 -6.08
N GLU A 137 5.21 3.39 -5.16
CA GLU A 137 4.79 2.02 -5.36
C GLU A 137 3.27 1.87 -5.28
N GLN A 138 2.58 2.86 -4.72
CA GLN A 138 1.14 2.85 -4.43
C GLN A 138 0.74 1.64 -3.58
N LYS A 139 1.50 1.40 -2.52
CA LYS A 139 1.45 0.19 -1.71
C LYS A 139 1.14 0.51 -0.25
N ILE A 140 0.21 -0.23 0.36
CA ILE A 140 -0.08 -0.12 1.81
C ILE A 140 0.45 -1.38 2.51
N ILE A 141 1.38 -1.22 3.45
CA ILE A 141 1.92 -2.32 4.25
C ILE A 141 1.60 -2.10 5.73
N PHE A 142 1.02 -3.11 6.37
CA PHE A 142 0.82 -3.17 7.81
C PHE A 142 2.01 -3.82 8.50
N ASN A 143 2.34 -3.35 9.70
CA ASN A 143 3.36 -3.96 10.54
C ASN A 143 2.69 -4.77 11.66
N GLN A 144 2.60 -6.08 11.49
CA GLN A 144 1.96 -6.96 12.48
C GLN A 144 2.60 -6.90 13.88
N ALA A 145 3.86 -6.47 13.99
CA ALA A 145 4.58 -6.43 15.27
C ALA A 145 4.23 -5.19 16.11
N SER A 146 3.67 -4.15 15.51
CA SER A 146 3.32 -2.86 16.14
C SER A 146 1.88 -2.44 15.86
N LEU A 147 1.06 -3.32 15.29
CA LEU A 147 -0.30 -2.99 14.89
C LEU A 147 -1.21 -2.87 16.12
N GLU A 148 -1.59 -1.64 16.44
CA GLU A 148 -2.58 -1.33 17.49
C GLU A 148 -3.98 -1.24 16.88
N ASP A 149 -4.41 -0.04 16.45
CA ASP A 149 -5.70 0.18 15.81
C ASP A 149 -5.60 0.01 14.29
N TYR A 150 -5.71 -1.23 13.81
CA TYR A 150 -5.67 -1.53 12.39
C TYR A 150 -6.79 -0.87 11.57
N ARG A 151 -7.92 -0.52 12.20
CA ARG A 151 -9.04 0.15 11.52
C ARG A 151 -8.71 1.61 11.28
N GLU A 152 -8.13 2.28 12.27
CA GLU A 152 -7.60 3.63 12.11
C GLU A 152 -6.48 3.65 11.08
N ASN A 153 -5.52 2.72 11.18
CA ASN A 153 -4.35 2.67 10.30
C ASN A 153 -4.73 2.52 8.82
N ILE A 154 -5.69 1.66 8.44
CA ILE A 154 -6.10 1.55 7.03
C ILE A 154 -6.73 2.85 6.51
N VAL A 155 -7.51 3.56 7.34
CA VAL A 155 -8.10 4.86 6.96
C VAL A 155 -7.00 5.91 6.80
N HIS A 156 -6.03 5.94 7.72
CA HIS A 156 -4.90 6.85 7.69
C HIS A 156 -4.02 6.64 6.45
N GLU A 157 -3.58 5.42 6.18
CA GLU A 157 -2.75 5.13 5.00
C GLU A 157 -3.49 5.35 3.68
N PHE A 158 -4.80 5.08 3.63
CA PHE A 158 -5.61 5.45 2.47
C PHE A 158 -5.73 6.97 2.32
N GLY A 159 -5.78 7.72 3.43
CA GLY A 159 -5.69 9.18 3.46
C GLY A 159 -4.39 9.70 2.84
N HIS A 160 -3.26 9.06 3.10
CA HIS A 160 -2.00 9.36 2.40
C HIS A 160 -2.08 9.09 0.90
N ALA A 161 -2.73 8.00 0.49
CA ALA A 161 -2.93 7.70 -0.93
C ALA A 161 -3.78 8.75 -1.64
N VAL A 162 -4.87 9.19 -1.02
CA VAL A 162 -5.71 10.31 -1.49
C VAL A 162 -4.87 11.59 -1.60
N ALA A 163 -4.11 11.93 -0.55
CA ALA A 163 -3.30 13.13 -0.51
C ALA A 163 -2.25 13.17 -1.62
N TYR A 164 -1.56 12.06 -1.85
CA TYR A 164 -0.56 11.94 -2.88
C TYR A 164 -1.15 12.04 -4.29
N GLN A 165 -2.20 11.27 -4.59
CA GLN A 165 -2.72 11.14 -5.95
C GLN A 165 -3.52 12.36 -6.41
N TYR A 166 -4.06 13.15 -5.48
CA TYR A 166 -4.70 14.42 -5.79
C TYR A 166 -3.78 15.64 -5.65
N ASP A 167 -2.48 15.42 -5.39
CA ASP A 167 -1.48 16.48 -5.15
C ASP A 167 -1.95 17.48 -4.06
N LEU A 168 -2.57 16.98 -2.99
CA LEU A 168 -3.20 17.83 -1.96
C LEU A 168 -2.18 18.62 -1.13
N ASN A 169 -0.98 18.08 -0.97
CA ASN A 169 0.14 18.75 -0.33
C ASN A 169 0.61 20.00 -1.10
N LYS A 170 0.27 20.11 -2.39
CA LYS A 170 0.55 21.28 -3.25
C LYS A 170 -0.68 22.17 -3.45
N ASN A 171 -1.82 21.83 -2.84
CA ASN A 171 -3.02 22.61 -2.95
C ASN A 171 -2.91 23.87 -2.10
N GLU A 172 -2.98 25.05 -2.72
CA GLU A 172 -2.82 26.35 -2.06
C GLU A 172 -3.75 26.53 -0.86
N LYS A 173 -5.02 26.10 -0.96
CA LYS A 173 -5.98 26.21 0.16
C LYS A 173 -5.56 25.34 1.34
N ILE A 174 -5.05 24.13 1.11
CA ILE A 174 -4.61 23.24 2.18
C ILE A 174 -3.31 23.74 2.81
N GLN A 175 -2.38 24.24 2.00
CA GLN A 175 -1.15 24.86 2.49
C GLN A 175 -1.46 26.07 3.37
N GLU A 176 -2.32 26.98 2.89
CA GLU A 176 -2.75 28.14 3.66
C GLU A 176 -3.39 27.76 4.99
N ILE A 177 -4.25 26.72 5.01
CA ILE A 177 -4.84 26.22 6.26
C ILE A 177 -3.74 25.71 7.20
N TYR A 178 -2.83 24.86 6.72
CA TYR A 178 -1.81 24.24 7.56
C TYR A 178 -0.79 25.25 8.11
N GLU A 179 -0.30 26.16 7.27
CA GLU A 179 0.72 27.15 7.64
C GLU A 179 0.22 28.23 8.61
N ASN A 180 -1.09 28.54 8.57
CA ASN A 180 -1.69 29.52 9.47
C ASN A 180 -2.08 28.96 10.85
N LEU A 181 -2.08 27.63 11.01
CA LEU A 181 -2.41 27.00 12.29
C LEU A 181 -1.18 26.91 13.18
N LYS A 182 -1.34 27.28 14.46
CA LYS A 182 -0.33 27.00 15.48
C LYS A 182 -0.39 25.53 15.87
N ASN A 183 0.75 24.97 16.32
CA ASN A 183 0.84 23.56 16.71
C ASN A 183 -0.25 23.11 17.69
N TYR A 184 -0.64 23.96 18.66
CA TYR A 184 -1.70 23.62 19.61
C TYR A 184 -3.08 23.58 18.94
N GLU A 185 -3.31 24.37 17.89
CA GLU A 185 -4.57 24.38 17.14
C GLU A 185 -4.68 23.11 16.29
N VAL A 186 -3.58 22.65 15.68
CA VAL A 186 -3.53 21.36 14.99
C VAL A 186 -3.83 20.22 15.96
N ILE A 187 -3.23 20.20 17.16
CA ILE A 187 -3.49 19.16 18.17
C ILE A 187 -4.96 19.16 18.59
N LEU A 188 -5.49 20.34 18.92
CA LEU A 188 -6.85 20.47 19.42
C LEU A 188 -7.88 20.13 18.37
N ASN A 189 -7.64 20.40 17.09
CA ASN A 189 -8.63 20.23 16.03
C ASN A 189 -8.45 18.94 15.21
N VAL A 190 -7.24 18.41 15.13
CA VAL A 190 -6.93 17.22 14.33
C VAL A 190 -6.33 16.14 15.24
N SER A 191 -5.02 16.14 15.46
CA SER A 191 -4.33 15.21 16.36
C SER A 191 -2.90 15.69 16.66
N ILE A 192 -2.22 15.01 17.60
CA ILE A 192 -0.79 15.24 17.84
C ILE A 192 0.04 14.85 16.62
N TYR A 193 -0.34 13.75 15.96
CA TYR A 193 0.40 13.20 14.83
C TYR A 193 0.37 14.12 13.60
N ALA A 194 -0.74 14.84 13.42
CA ALA A 194 -0.95 15.82 12.35
C ALA A 194 0.08 16.96 12.32
N ASN A 195 0.80 17.23 13.42
CA ASN A 195 1.85 18.25 13.47
C ASN A 195 3.15 17.86 12.76
N LYS A 196 3.36 16.58 12.44
CA LYS A 196 4.63 16.11 11.88
C LYS A 196 5.00 16.81 10.56
N ASN A 197 4.04 16.91 9.64
CA ASN A 197 4.16 17.59 8.35
C ASN A 197 2.78 17.65 7.67
N ILE A 198 2.69 18.34 6.53
CA ILE A 198 1.43 18.49 5.77
C ILE A 198 0.83 17.16 5.29
N TYR A 199 1.64 16.14 5.00
CA TYR A 199 1.12 14.84 4.58
C TYR A 199 0.38 14.17 5.73
N GLU A 200 1.01 14.14 6.91
CA GLU A 200 0.40 13.62 8.13
C GLU A 200 -0.82 14.43 8.55
N PHE A 201 -0.78 15.75 8.37
CA PHE A 201 -1.95 16.60 8.61
C PHE A 201 -3.15 16.20 7.74
N ILE A 202 -2.96 15.99 6.44
CA ILE A 202 -4.05 15.62 5.53
C ILE A 202 -4.58 14.22 5.84
N ALA A 203 -3.69 13.25 6.05
CA ALA A 203 -4.06 11.87 6.40
C ALA A 203 -4.82 11.83 7.72
N GLU A 204 -4.37 12.57 8.73
CA GLU A 204 -5.06 12.67 10.01
C GLU A 204 -6.41 13.36 9.89
N VAL A 205 -6.55 14.44 9.09
CA VAL A 205 -7.87 15.04 8.85
C VAL A 205 -8.82 14.04 8.20
N PHE A 206 -8.34 13.27 7.23
CA PHE A 206 -9.11 12.22 6.57
C PHE A 206 -9.57 11.15 7.58
N THR A 207 -8.67 10.69 8.45
CA THR A 207 -8.96 9.75 9.54
C THR A 207 -9.95 10.30 10.56
N GLN A 208 -9.76 11.54 11.00
CA GLN A 208 -10.68 12.21 11.93
C GLN A 208 -12.09 12.31 11.34
N HIS A 209 -12.22 12.55 10.03
CA HIS A 209 -13.51 12.59 9.36
C HIS A 209 -14.17 11.21 9.23
N TYR A 210 -13.46 10.20 8.72
CA TYR A 210 -14.05 8.91 8.37
C TYR A 210 -14.11 7.91 9.53
N TYR A 211 -13.09 7.86 10.38
CA TYR A 211 -13.03 6.91 11.48
C TYR A 211 -13.70 7.46 12.75
N TYR A 212 -13.34 8.69 13.13
CA TYR A 212 -13.85 9.31 14.36
C TYR A 212 -15.15 10.12 14.16
N ASN A 213 -15.64 10.26 12.93
CA ASN A 213 -16.81 11.09 12.60
C ASN A 213 -16.71 12.55 13.11
N ARG A 214 -15.49 13.05 13.26
CA ARG A 214 -15.22 14.38 13.81
C ARG A 214 -15.49 15.46 12.75
N ARG A 215 -16.17 16.54 13.16
CA ARG A 215 -16.53 17.65 12.28
C ARG A 215 -16.31 18.98 12.96
N ASN A 216 -15.16 19.59 12.71
CA ASN A 216 -14.86 20.98 13.05
C ASN A 216 -14.51 21.77 11.79
N ASP A 217 -14.35 23.08 11.92
CA ASP A 217 -14.12 23.99 10.79
C ASP A 217 -12.88 23.62 9.97
N ILE A 218 -11.77 23.24 10.63
CA ILE A 218 -10.52 22.85 9.94
C ILE A 218 -10.69 21.55 9.17
N ILE A 219 -11.26 20.53 9.81
CA ILE A 219 -11.55 19.23 9.17
C ILE A 219 -12.47 19.45 7.97
N GLN A 220 -13.54 20.24 8.13
CA GLN A 220 -14.50 20.46 7.06
C GLN A 220 -13.86 21.18 5.86
N LYS A 221 -13.08 22.24 6.10
CA LYS A 221 -12.40 22.98 5.03
C LYS A 221 -11.47 22.11 4.20
N VAL A 222 -10.67 21.26 4.85
CA VAL A 222 -9.76 20.33 4.14
C VAL A 222 -10.55 19.24 3.42
N MET A 223 -11.58 18.67 4.05
CA MET A 223 -12.45 17.66 3.42
C MET A 223 -13.22 18.21 2.22
N ASP A 224 -13.62 19.48 2.23
CA ASP A 224 -14.26 20.13 1.09
C ASP A 224 -13.32 20.17 -0.13
N VAL A 225 -12.03 20.47 0.09
CA VAL A 225 -11.00 20.45 -0.97
C VAL A 225 -10.79 19.02 -1.49
N ILE A 226 -10.72 18.02 -0.59
CA ILE A 226 -10.60 16.61 -0.96
C ILE A 226 -11.79 16.18 -1.85
N GLN A 227 -13.00 16.53 -1.45
CA GLN A 227 -14.21 16.19 -2.20
C GLN A 227 -14.31 16.94 -3.54
N GLU A 228 -13.85 18.18 -3.62
CA GLU A 228 -13.74 18.94 -4.87
C GLU A 228 -12.84 18.21 -5.87
N LYS A 229 -11.65 17.75 -5.41
CA LYS A 229 -10.71 16.99 -6.24
C LYS A 229 -11.26 15.64 -6.68
N ALA A 230 -11.87 14.88 -5.78
CA ALA A 230 -12.49 13.59 -6.10
C ALA A 230 -13.60 13.73 -7.16
N LYS A 231 -14.41 14.79 -7.08
CA LYS A 231 -15.44 15.08 -8.10
C LYS A 231 -14.83 15.45 -9.46
N ALA A 232 -13.79 16.29 -9.47
CA ALA A 232 -13.10 16.69 -10.69
C ALA A 232 -12.45 15.49 -11.40
N SER A 233 -11.81 14.60 -10.64
CA SER A 233 -11.18 13.39 -11.16
C SER A 233 -12.20 12.41 -11.77
N LYS A 234 -13.32 12.16 -11.09
CA LYS A 234 -14.45 11.36 -11.64
C LYS A 234 -14.97 11.93 -12.96
N ALA A 235 -15.09 13.26 -13.06
CA ALA A 235 -15.51 13.91 -14.30
C ALA A 235 -14.48 13.77 -15.43
N MET A 236 -13.18 13.88 -15.13
CA MET A 236 -12.10 13.63 -16.11
C MET A 236 -12.07 12.19 -16.61
N GLY A 237 -12.25 11.20 -15.73
CA GLY A 237 -12.34 9.79 -16.10
C GLY A 237 -13.49 9.52 -17.08
N TYR A 238 -14.66 10.13 -16.84
CA TYR A 238 -15.80 10.06 -17.77
C TYR A 238 -15.48 10.70 -19.13
N HIS A 239 -14.83 11.87 -19.14
CA HIS A 239 -14.42 12.54 -20.38
C HIS A 239 -13.39 11.75 -21.17
N LEU A 240 -12.42 11.10 -20.53
CA LEU A 240 -11.43 10.23 -21.17
C LEU A 240 -12.10 9.01 -21.82
N ILE A 241 -13.07 8.38 -21.15
CA ILE A 241 -13.84 7.26 -21.71
C ILE A 241 -14.65 7.71 -22.93
N GLU A 242 -15.33 8.86 -22.86
CA GLU A 242 -16.10 9.41 -23.99
C GLU A 242 -15.19 9.83 -25.16
N PHE A 243 -14.02 10.39 -24.88
CA PHE A 243 -13.02 10.71 -25.91
C PHE A 243 -12.50 9.44 -26.59
N TYR A 244 -12.21 8.39 -25.83
CA TYR A 244 -11.78 7.09 -26.37
C TYR A 244 -12.87 6.43 -27.23
N ARG A 245 -14.15 6.58 -26.86
CA ARG A 245 -15.29 6.12 -27.67
C ARG A 245 -15.44 6.88 -28.99
N LYS A 246 -15.11 8.18 -29.00
CA LYS A 246 -15.12 9.00 -30.22
C LYS A 246 -13.97 8.69 -31.17
N LEU A 247 -12.79 8.33 -30.66
CA LEU A 247 -11.63 7.94 -31.48
C LEU A 247 -11.75 6.54 -32.12
N LYS A 248 -12.64 5.69 -31.60
CA LYS A 248 -12.92 4.35 -32.15
C LYS A 248 -14.11 4.29 -33.11
N ARG A 249 -14.70 5.43 -33.47
CA ARG A 249 -15.71 5.58 -34.52
C ARG A 249 -15.11 6.29 -35.71
#